data_AF-A0A059C787-F1
#
_entry.id   AF-A0A059C787-F1
#
_cell.length_a   1.000
_cell.length_b   1.000
_cell.length_c   1.000
_cell.angle_alpha   90.00
_cell.angle_beta   90.00
_cell.angle_gamma   90.00
#
_symmetry.space_group_name_H-M   'P 1'
#
loop_
_entity.id
_entity.type
_entity.pdbx_description
1 polymer ?
#
loop_
_entity_poly.entity_id
_entity_poly.type
_entity_poly.pdbx_seq_one_letter_code
_entity_poly.pdbx_strand_id
1 'polypeptide(L)'
;MKFVSFPKCSLDYQDYTPCTDPKRWRKYGIHRLTFMECHCPAVFERKECLVLPREGYKPPIRWPKSRDECWYSENGYVNWVIGTCYMIGSKEISNQNWLRKQGEKFLLPGGGTMFPKGMSAYVDLMQDLIPGMKDGTVRTPIDTGCGVASWGGNLLDHGILTVSLAPRDNHEAQVQFALERGILAILGIISTQWLPFSSNSFDMAHCSRCLIPWTEFGGLYLLEINRILRPGGFWVLSGPPEQKSDYDRLQKLLTSMCFKLYNKKDDIAMWQKTSNSSCYNRLAKPDAYPPKCDDSLELDSAWYTPLHPCVVVPDPKLKNISLKSIPKWPERLHVAPERMSEIQGGSASAFKHDDSKWKVRAKHYKKVLPALGTDKIRNVMDMNDVYGGFAATLIDDPLWVMNVVLSYSAYTLAIKHLC
;
A
#
# COMPACT_ATOMS: atom_id res chain seq x y z
N MET A 1 -30.22 5.20 -24.27
CA MET A 1 -29.09 5.86 -23.56
C MET A 1 -28.82 7.19 -24.24
N LYS A 2 -28.79 8.30 -23.50
CA LYS A 2 -28.23 9.57 -24.03
C LYS A 2 -26.71 9.46 -23.90
N PHE A 3 -25.99 9.60 -25.01
CA PHE A 3 -24.53 9.67 -24.97
C PHE A 3 -24.13 11.02 -24.37
N VAL A 4 -23.40 10.99 -23.26
CA VAL A 4 -22.78 12.17 -22.68
C VAL A 4 -21.40 12.32 -23.32
N SER A 5 -21.17 13.44 -23.99
CA SER A 5 -19.86 13.75 -24.58
C SER A 5 -19.12 14.72 -23.68
N PHE A 6 -17.91 14.34 -23.26
CA PHE A 6 -17.04 15.18 -22.46
C PHE A 6 -16.02 15.89 -23.37
N PRO A 7 -15.77 17.20 -23.21
CA PRO A 7 -14.73 17.90 -23.95
C PRO A 7 -13.34 17.38 -23.57
N LYS A 8 -12.34 17.65 -24.41
CA LYS A 8 -10.93 17.35 -24.10
C LYS A 8 -10.40 18.35 -23.08
N CYS A 9 -9.65 17.90 -22.09
CA CYS A 9 -8.93 18.79 -21.18
C CYS A 9 -7.77 19.51 -21.89
N SER A 10 -7.34 20.67 -21.37
CA SER A 10 -6.06 21.29 -21.77
C SER A 10 -4.90 20.33 -21.53
N LEU A 11 -3.83 20.44 -22.32
CA LEU A 11 -2.60 19.67 -22.15
C LEU A 11 -1.99 19.82 -20.74
N ASP A 12 -2.25 20.94 -20.06
CA ASP A 12 -1.82 21.18 -18.67
C ASP A 12 -2.37 20.16 -17.66
N TYR A 13 -3.44 19.43 -18.02
CA TYR A 13 -4.08 18.43 -17.16
C TYR A 13 -3.50 17.02 -17.30
N GLN A 14 -2.50 16.80 -18.16
CA GLN A 14 -1.98 15.46 -18.45
C GLN A 14 -1.34 14.76 -17.24
N ASP A 15 -0.79 15.49 -16.27
CA ASP A 15 -0.26 14.92 -15.00
C ASP A 15 -0.98 15.49 -13.77
N TYR A 16 -2.19 16.00 -13.98
CA TYR A 16 -2.98 16.61 -12.94
C TYR A 16 -3.47 15.57 -11.95
N THR A 17 -2.90 15.58 -10.76
CA THR A 17 -3.38 14.82 -9.61
C THR A 17 -4.15 15.77 -8.69
N PRO A 18 -5.49 15.85 -8.80
CA PRO A 18 -6.28 16.94 -8.19
C PRO A 18 -6.07 17.08 -6.70
N CYS A 19 -5.98 15.95 -5.98
CA CYS A 19 -5.84 15.94 -4.53
C CYS A 19 -4.38 16.06 -4.05
N THR A 20 -3.40 15.93 -4.93
CA THR A 20 -1.98 16.07 -4.60
C THR A 20 -1.33 17.09 -5.54
N ASP A 21 -2.06 18.15 -5.87
CA ASP A 21 -1.64 19.18 -6.82
C ASP A 21 -0.57 20.08 -6.19
N PRO A 22 0.64 20.17 -6.79
CA PRO A 22 1.70 21.00 -6.27
C PRO A 22 1.37 22.48 -6.08
N LYS A 23 0.39 23.02 -6.81
CA LYS A 23 -0.06 24.41 -6.68
C LYS A 23 -0.99 24.62 -5.49
N ARG A 24 -1.76 23.59 -5.12
CA ARG A 24 -2.73 23.66 -4.02
C ARG A 24 -2.06 23.39 -2.69
N TRP A 25 -1.26 22.34 -2.63
CA TRP A 25 -0.71 21.82 -1.39
C TRP A 25 0.34 22.78 -0.75
N ARG A 26 0.97 23.68 -1.54
CA ARG A 26 1.93 24.72 -1.12
C ARG A 26 1.30 25.78 -0.21
N LYS A 27 -0.03 25.80 -0.14
CA LYS A 27 -0.81 26.70 0.72
C LYS A 27 -0.94 26.17 2.15
N TYR A 28 -0.52 24.93 2.42
CA TYR A 28 -0.65 24.26 3.71
C TYR A 28 0.69 24.22 4.46
N GLY A 29 0.64 23.87 5.74
CA GLY A 29 1.79 23.94 6.64
C GLY A 29 2.89 22.92 6.36
N ILE A 30 4.13 23.28 6.71
CA ILE A 30 5.29 22.36 6.65
C ILE A 30 5.30 21.41 7.85
N HIS A 31 4.71 21.82 8.97
CA HIS A 31 4.65 21.00 10.18
C HIS A 31 3.99 19.64 9.89
N ARG A 32 4.68 18.57 10.29
CA ARG A 32 4.31 17.16 10.02
C ARG A 32 4.07 16.86 8.54
N LEU A 33 4.60 17.70 7.64
CA LEU A 33 4.43 17.55 6.20
C LEU A 33 2.94 17.55 5.78
N THR A 34 2.09 18.32 6.46
CA THR A 34 0.65 18.43 6.14
C THR A 34 0.41 18.91 4.71
N PHE A 35 1.31 19.72 4.17
CA PHE A 35 1.31 20.09 2.76
C PHE A 35 1.45 18.91 1.80
N MET A 36 1.90 17.71 2.21
CA MET A 36 1.96 16.53 1.34
C MET A 36 0.71 15.64 1.41
N GLU A 37 -0.26 15.98 2.27
CA GLU A 37 -1.53 15.25 2.37
C GLU A 37 -2.46 15.52 1.17
N CYS A 38 -3.56 14.76 1.11
CA CYS A 38 -4.60 14.95 0.11
C CYS A 38 -5.41 16.23 0.36
N HIS A 39 -5.28 17.20 -0.54
CA HIS A 39 -6.03 18.44 -0.59
C HIS A 39 -6.84 18.47 -1.89
N CYS A 40 -8.08 18.01 -1.87
CA CYS A 40 -8.90 17.90 -3.08
C CYS A 40 -9.59 19.22 -3.47
N PRO A 41 -9.82 19.48 -4.77
CA PRO A 41 -10.63 20.61 -5.24
C PRO A 41 -12.09 20.49 -4.77
N ALA A 42 -12.69 21.63 -4.47
CA ALA A 42 -14.13 21.73 -4.23
C ALA A 42 -14.91 21.33 -5.49
N VAL A 43 -16.18 20.95 -5.33
CA VAL A 43 -17.00 20.41 -6.43
C VAL A 43 -17.04 21.35 -7.64
N PHE A 44 -17.16 22.67 -7.41
CA PHE A 44 -17.20 23.68 -8.48
C PHE A 44 -15.85 23.90 -9.21
N GLU A 45 -14.74 23.42 -8.64
CA GLU A 45 -13.41 23.47 -9.27
C GLU A 45 -13.13 22.21 -10.11
N ARG A 46 -13.92 21.14 -9.92
CA ARG A 46 -13.75 19.87 -10.64
C ARG A 46 -14.05 20.06 -12.12
N LYS A 47 -13.21 19.47 -12.96
CA LYS A 47 -13.36 19.53 -14.42
C LYS A 47 -14.05 18.27 -14.92
N GLU A 48 -15.04 18.45 -15.77
CA GLU A 48 -15.72 17.38 -16.50
C GLU A 48 -15.17 17.31 -17.92
N CYS A 49 -13.95 16.79 -18.07
CA CYS A 49 -13.28 16.66 -19.35
C CYS A 49 -12.46 15.36 -19.42
N LEU A 50 -12.17 14.90 -20.64
CA LEU A 50 -11.32 13.74 -20.88
C LEU A 50 -9.87 14.19 -21.00
N VAL A 51 -9.01 13.66 -20.12
CA VAL A 51 -7.56 13.85 -20.22
C VAL A 51 -7.04 12.97 -21.35
N LEU A 52 -6.39 13.58 -22.33
CA LEU A 52 -5.81 12.85 -23.45
C LEU A 52 -4.42 12.32 -23.09
N PRO A 53 -4.04 11.14 -23.60
CA PRO A 53 -2.65 10.70 -23.58
C PRO A 53 -1.74 11.75 -24.22
N ARG A 54 -0.50 11.84 -23.74
CA ARG A 54 0.52 12.70 -24.34
C ARG A 54 0.85 12.25 -25.76
N GLU A 55 1.26 13.20 -26.60
CA GLU A 55 1.83 12.86 -27.90
C GLU A 55 3.08 11.99 -27.72
N GLY A 56 3.17 10.88 -28.45
CA GLY A 56 4.24 9.91 -28.30
C GLY A 56 4.11 8.94 -27.12
N TYR A 57 3.01 8.98 -26.34
CA TYR A 57 2.76 7.98 -25.31
C TYR A 57 2.65 6.58 -25.93
N LYS A 58 3.53 5.67 -25.51
CA LYS A 58 3.50 4.26 -25.91
C LYS A 58 2.62 3.49 -24.93
N PRO A 59 1.77 2.56 -25.41
CA PRO A 59 1.09 1.62 -24.51
C PRO A 59 2.09 0.92 -23.59
N PRO A 60 1.75 0.67 -22.32
CA PRO A 60 2.65 -0.01 -21.38
C PRO A 60 3.14 -1.35 -21.92
N ILE A 61 4.37 -1.72 -21.56
CA ILE A 61 4.90 -3.06 -21.84
C ILE A 61 3.93 -4.08 -21.22
N ARG A 62 3.73 -5.22 -21.88
CA ARG A 62 2.80 -6.25 -21.39
C ARG A 62 3.39 -6.99 -20.18
N TRP A 63 2.53 -7.31 -19.23
CA TRP A 63 2.87 -8.18 -18.10
C TRP A 63 3.26 -9.57 -18.61
N PRO A 64 4.27 -10.26 -18.04
CA PRO A 64 5.07 -9.90 -16.86
C PRO A 64 6.31 -9.04 -17.15
N LYS A 65 6.65 -8.79 -18.43
CA LYS A 65 7.88 -8.06 -18.79
C LYS A 65 7.91 -6.64 -18.22
N SER A 66 6.74 -6.00 -18.12
CA SER A 66 6.61 -4.67 -17.53
C SER A 66 7.11 -4.57 -16.09
N ARG A 67 7.18 -5.68 -15.35
CA ARG A 67 7.73 -5.69 -14.00
C ARG A 67 9.17 -5.17 -13.98
N ASP A 68 9.98 -5.60 -14.94
CA ASP A 68 11.42 -5.34 -14.97
C ASP A 68 11.82 -4.37 -16.09
N GLU A 69 10.87 -3.98 -16.94
CA GLU A 69 11.08 -3.11 -18.10
C GLU A 69 10.05 -1.99 -18.19
N CYS A 70 10.49 -0.78 -18.57
CA CYS A 70 9.59 0.30 -18.99
C CYS A 70 10.17 1.09 -20.18
N TRP A 71 9.31 1.84 -20.88
CA TRP A 71 9.71 2.61 -22.06
C TRP A 71 10.57 3.83 -21.68
N TYR A 72 11.55 4.13 -22.52
CA TYR A 72 12.35 5.36 -22.49
C TYR A 72 12.04 6.25 -23.71
N SER A 73 12.20 7.57 -23.57
CA SER A 73 12.04 8.55 -24.65
C SER A 73 13.12 9.64 -24.59
N GLU A 74 13.70 9.99 -25.75
CA GLU A 74 14.83 10.93 -25.88
C GLU A 74 14.42 12.40 -26.06
N ASN A 75 13.21 12.68 -26.53
CA ASN A 75 12.87 13.99 -27.12
C ASN A 75 12.55 15.13 -26.14
N GLY A 76 12.82 15.03 -24.83
CA GLY A 76 12.75 16.17 -23.90
C GLY A 76 11.37 16.84 -23.68
N TYR A 77 10.37 16.61 -24.53
CA TYR A 77 8.98 17.08 -24.36
C TYR A 77 8.20 16.28 -23.31
N VAL A 78 8.87 15.31 -22.69
CA VAL A 78 8.32 14.46 -21.63
C VAL A 78 8.77 15.00 -20.28
N ASN A 79 8.45 16.26 -19.98
CA ASN A 79 8.86 16.84 -18.71
C ASN A 79 8.14 16.24 -17.49
N TRP A 80 7.28 15.21 -17.64
CA TRP A 80 6.59 14.59 -16.49
C TRP A 80 6.12 13.12 -16.64
N VAL A 81 6.08 12.53 -17.85
CA VAL A 81 5.80 11.08 -18.00
C VAL A 81 7.08 10.23 -17.96
N ILE A 82 8.26 10.85 -18.13
CA ILE A 82 9.61 10.23 -18.13
C ILE A 82 10.62 11.21 -17.46
N GLY A 83 10.16 12.20 -16.68
CA GLY A 83 11.04 13.17 -15.99
C GLY A 83 11.99 12.50 -15.00
N THR A 84 11.55 11.41 -14.36
CA THR A 84 12.38 10.62 -13.45
C THR A 84 13.51 9.94 -14.20
N CYS A 85 13.25 9.34 -15.36
CA CYS A 85 14.25 8.65 -16.15
C CYS A 85 15.27 9.58 -16.83
N TYR A 86 14.88 10.83 -17.12
CA TYR A 86 15.80 11.85 -17.64
C TYR A 86 16.74 12.38 -16.55
N MET A 87 16.23 12.65 -15.33
CA MET A 87 17.05 13.08 -14.18
C MET A 87 17.98 11.98 -13.64
N ILE A 88 17.67 10.70 -13.89
CA ILE A 88 18.54 9.56 -13.55
C ILE A 88 19.74 9.44 -14.52
N GLY A 89 19.70 10.11 -15.68
CA GLY A 89 20.78 10.09 -16.68
C GLY A 89 21.88 11.13 -16.47
N SER A 90 21.68 12.15 -15.63
CA SER A 90 22.66 13.23 -15.46
C SER A 90 23.68 12.92 -14.35
N LYS A 91 24.81 12.35 -14.77
CA LYS A 91 26.14 12.37 -14.13
C LYS A 91 26.35 11.70 -12.75
N GLU A 92 25.33 11.37 -11.96
CA GLU A 92 25.55 10.86 -10.58
C GLU A 92 25.24 9.37 -10.32
N ILE A 93 24.75 8.60 -11.31
CA ILE A 93 24.23 7.23 -11.09
C ILE A 93 25.17 6.12 -11.60
N SER A 94 26.42 6.46 -11.93
CA SER A 94 27.43 5.46 -12.35
C SER A 94 27.71 4.36 -11.30
N ASN A 95 27.29 4.56 -10.04
CA ASN A 95 27.54 3.61 -8.95
C ASN A 95 26.29 2.89 -8.41
N GLN A 96 25.08 3.11 -8.93
CA GLN A 96 23.89 2.43 -8.42
C GLN A 96 23.17 1.57 -9.47
N ASN A 97 23.20 0.25 -9.27
CA ASN A 97 22.66 -0.77 -10.17
C ASN A 97 21.12 -0.93 -10.10
N TRP A 98 20.34 0.13 -9.91
CA TRP A 98 18.87 0.00 -9.79
C TRP A 98 18.12 0.29 -11.10
N LEU A 99 18.71 1.05 -12.04
CA LEU A 99 18.17 1.33 -13.36
C LEU A 99 19.29 1.21 -14.42
N ARG A 100 18.99 0.60 -15.57
CA ARG A 100 19.90 0.54 -16.73
C ARG A 100 19.16 0.89 -18.01
N LYS A 101 19.66 1.84 -18.80
CA LYS A 101 19.12 2.11 -20.14
C LYS A 101 19.63 1.05 -21.13
N GLN A 102 18.73 0.44 -21.89
CA GLN A 102 19.05 -0.45 -23.01
C GLN A 102 18.15 -0.11 -24.21
N GLY A 103 18.70 0.59 -25.21
CA GLY A 103 17.94 1.06 -26.37
C GLY A 103 16.80 2.00 -25.94
N GLU A 104 15.58 1.69 -26.38
CA GLU A 104 14.35 2.42 -26.03
C GLU A 104 13.70 1.99 -24.70
N LYS A 105 14.42 1.24 -23.86
CA LYS A 105 13.89 0.70 -22.60
C LYS A 105 14.78 1.01 -21.42
N PHE A 106 14.18 1.08 -20.25
CA PHE A 106 14.89 0.88 -18.99
C PHE A 106 14.69 -0.52 -18.46
N LEU A 107 15.75 -1.06 -17.90
CA LEU A 107 15.76 -2.28 -17.12
C LEU A 107 15.88 -1.95 -15.63
N LEU A 108 15.15 -2.69 -14.83
CA LEU A 108 15.05 -2.54 -13.37
C LEU A 108 15.58 -3.78 -12.66
N PRO A 109 16.90 -3.99 -12.61
CA PRO A 109 17.50 -5.17 -11.98
C PRO A 109 17.33 -5.21 -10.43
N GLY A 110 16.69 -4.20 -9.83
CA GLY A 110 16.34 -4.22 -8.40
C GLY A 110 17.51 -3.94 -7.44
N GLY A 111 18.60 -3.33 -7.90
CA GLY A 111 19.72 -2.92 -7.04
C GLY A 111 19.48 -1.59 -6.30
N GLY A 112 20.58 -0.94 -5.89
CA GLY A 112 20.59 0.40 -5.28
C GLY A 112 21.45 0.45 -4.02
N THR A 113 21.60 1.64 -3.43
CA THR A 113 22.29 1.79 -2.12
C THR A 113 21.62 0.99 -1.02
N MET A 114 20.30 0.87 -1.09
CA MET A 114 19.49 0.10 -0.15
C MET A 114 19.60 -1.42 -0.35
N PHE A 115 19.92 -1.86 -1.57
CA PHE A 115 19.96 -3.27 -1.95
C PHE A 115 21.28 -3.56 -2.69
N PRO A 116 22.43 -3.53 -2.00
CA PRO A 116 23.74 -3.67 -2.64
C PRO A 116 23.94 -5.05 -3.30
N LYS A 117 23.28 -6.09 -2.77
CA LYS A 117 23.25 -7.45 -3.31
C LYS A 117 22.04 -7.72 -4.23
N GLY A 118 21.27 -6.68 -4.56
CA GLY A 118 20.02 -6.77 -5.32
C GLY A 118 18.80 -7.10 -4.46
N MET A 119 17.61 -6.86 -5.03
CA MET A 119 16.32 -7.01 -4.35
C MET A 119 16.05 -8.46 -3.92
N SER A 120 16.34 -9.43 -4.78
CA SER A 120 16.08 -10.85 -4.49
C SER A 120 16.85 -11.32 -3.27
N ALA A 121 18.15 -10.99 -3.14
CA ALA A 121 18.95 -11.38 -1.98
C ALA A 121 18.41 -10.79 -0.66
N TYR A 122 17.83 -9.59 -0.71
CA TYR A 122 17.17 -8.97 0.43
C TYR A 122 15.86 -9.69 0.78
N VAL A 123 15.04 -10.03 -0.22
CA VAL A 123 13.80 -10.80 0.02
C VAL A 123 14.11 -12.20 0.55
N ASP A 124 15.10 -12.90 -0.01
CA ASP A 124 15.56 -14.21 0.47
C ASP A 124 15.95 -14.15 1.95
N LEU A 125 16.74 -13.14 2.33
CA LEU A 125 17.11 -12.88 3.73
C LEU A 125 15.87 -12.65 4.61
N MET A 126 14.89 -11.87 4.13
CA MET A 126 13.64 -11.66 4.87
C MET A 126 12.84 -12.95 5.03
N GLN A 127 12.77 -13.80 3.99
CA GLN A 127 12.04 -15.06 4.08
C GLN A 127 12.71 -16.06 5.02
N ASP A 128 14.03 -16.02 5.15
CA ASP A 128 14.76 -16.83 6.15
C ASP A 128 14.51 -16.35 7.57
N LEU A 129 14.35 -15.03 7.76
CA LEU A 129 14.04 -14.43 9.06
C LEU A 129 12.56 -14.59 9.43
N ILE A 130 11.66 -14.56 8.45
CA ILE A 130 10.19 -14.67 8.62
C ILE A 130 9.69 -15.85 7.76
N PRO A 131 9.68 -17.08 8.32
CA PRO A 131 9.19 -18.26 7.59
C PRO A 131 7.75 -18.13 7.06
N GLY A 132 6.94 -17.29 7.69
CA GLY A 132 5.58 -16.98 7.25
C GLY A 132 5.47 -16.34 5.87
N MET A 133 6.58 -15.85 5.29
CA MET A 133 6.64 -15.38 3.90
C MET A 133 6.75 -16.52 2.87
N LYS A 134 6.99 -17.77 3.31
CA LYS A 134 7.12 -18.95 2.43
C LYS A 134 5.86 -19.82 2.40
N ASP A 135 4.99 -19.70 3.40
CA ASP A 135 3.88 -20.64 3.64
C ASP A 135 2.47 -20.05 3.48
N GLY A 136 2.37 -18.83 2.96
CA GLY A 136 1.09 -18.12 2.78
C GLY A 136 0.54 -17.46 4.04
N THR A 137 1.28 -17.46 5.16
CA THR A 137 0.87 -16.72 6.37
C THR A 137 0.89 -15.20 6.12
N VAL A 138 2.00 -14.69 5.59
CA VAL A 138 2.12 -13.29 5.16
C VAL A 138 1.63 -13.18 3.72
N ARG A 139 0.61 -12.35 3.48
CA ARG A 139 0.05 -12.11 2.14
C ARG A 139 0.03 -10.65 1.77
N THR A 140 -0.37 -9.76 2.69
CA THR A 140 -0.55 -8.33 2.39
C THR A 140 0.37 -7.43 3.22
N PRO A 141 1.53 -7.04 2.69
CA PRO A 141 2.36 -5.99 3.27
C PRO A 141 1.95 -4.58 2.82
N ILE A 142 2.25 -3.58 3.65
CA ILE A 142 2.34 -2.18 3.25
C ILE A 142 3.80 -1.73 3.24
N ASP A 143 4.23 -1.06 2.17
CA ASP A 143 5.60 -0.56 1.98
C ASP A 143 5.61 0.96 1.96
N THR A 144 6.12 1.59 3.03
CA THR A 144 6.17 3.05 3.15
C THR A 144 7.50 3.59 2.62
N GLY A 145 7.45 4.55 1.71
CA GLY A 145 8.65 5.09 1.05
C GLY A 145 9.18 4.15 -0.04
N CYS A 146 8.27 3.56 -0.82
CA CYS A 146 8.54 2.46 -1.74
C CYS A 146 9.47 2.80 -2.92
N GLY A 147 9.76 4.08 -3.18
CA GLY A 147 10.44 4.51 -4.39
C GLY A 147 9.71 3.98 -5.63
N VAL A 148 10.43 3.25 -6.48
CA VAL A 148 9.87 2.60 -7.68
C VAL A 148 9.13 1.28 -7.40
N ALA A 149 8.88 0.92 -6.13
CA ALA A 149 8.18 -0.30 -5.68
C ALA A 149 8.88 -1.62 -6.06
N SER A 150 10.21 -1.65 -6.14
CA SER A 150 10.97 -2.86 -6.48
C SER A 150 10.78 -4.00 -5.46
N TRP A 151 10.65 -3.68 -4.17
CA TRP A 151 10.38 -4.70 -3.13
C TRP A 151 9.01 -5.34 -3.35
N GLY A 152 7.97 -4.53 -3.54
CA GLY A 152 6.64 -5.04 -3.86
C GLY A 152 6.60 -5.84 -5.16
N GLY A 153 7.31 -5.39 -6.19
CA GLY A 153 7.41 -6.11 -7.47
C GLY A 153 8.09 -7.48 -7.36
N ASN A 154 9.15 -7.59 -6.55
CA ASN A 154 9.86 -8.85 -6.32
C ASN A 154 9.02 -9.84 -5.51
N LEU A 155 8.27 -9.35 -4.51
CA LEU A 155 7.39 -10.16 -3.66
C LEU A 155 6.23 -10.85 -4.42
N LEU A 156 5.88 -10.36 -5.61
CA LEU A 156 4.86 -11.01 -6.45
C LEU A 156 5.24 -12.45 -6.82
N ASP A 157 6.53 -12.74 -7.02
CA ASP A 157 7.03 -14.10 -7.32
C ASP A 157 6.88 -15.06 -6.13
N HIS A 158 6.70 -14.50 -4.93
CA HIS A 158 6.51 -15.24 -3.69
C HIS A 158 5.03 -15.30 -3.27
N GLY A 159 4.11 -14.90 -4.15
CA GLY A 159 2.68 -14.89 -3.83
C GLY A 159 2.31 -13.85 -2.77
N ILE A 160 3.10 -12.79 -2.61
CA ILE A 160 2.87 -11.71 -1.63
C ILE A 160 2.49 -10.43 -2.40
N LEU A 161 1.36 -9.82 -2.03
CA LEU A 161 0.82 -8.62 -2.69
C LEU A 161 1.01 -7.42 -1.79
N THR A 162 2.02 -6.62 -2.12
CA THR A 162 2.36 -5.42 -1.37
C THR A 162 1.60 -4.21 -1.89
N VAL A 163 1.11 -3.38 -0.97
CA VAL A 163 0.66 -2.02 -1.27
C VAL A 163 1.82 -1.07 -1.03
N SER A 164 2.37 -0.50 -2.10
CA SER A 164 3.44 0.49 -2.02
C SER A 164 2.88 1.90 -1.84
N LEU A 165 3.37 2.64 -0.85
CA LEU A 165 2.91 3.97 -0.47
C LEU A 165 4.08 4.96 -0.60
N ALA A 166 3.89 6.01 -1.38
CA ALA A 166 4.84 7.13 -1.45
C ALA A 166 4.11 8.47 -1.66
N PRO A 167 4.62 9.58 -1.11
CA PRO A 167 4.09 10.89 -1.43
C PRO A 167 4.38 11.24 -2.89
N ARG A 168 3.64 12.23 -3.43
CA ARG A 168 4.20 13.01 -4.53
C ARG A 168 5.33 13.85 -3.93
N ASP A 169 6.51 13.85 -4.51
CA ASP A 169 7.65 14.63 -4.02
C ASP A 169 8.46 15.22 -5.20
N ASN A 170 9.63 15.76 -4.90
CA ASN A 170 10.54 16.34 -5.90
C ASN A 170 11.18 15.29 -6.81
N HIS A 171 11.03 13.99 -6.49
CA HIS A 171 11.50 12.88 -7.31
C HIS A 171 10.42 12.40 -8.29
N GLU A 172 9.34 13.16 -8.47
CA GLU A 172 8.35 13.08 -9.55
C GLU A 172 7.94 11.65 -9.99
N ALA A 173 6.68 11.29 -9.72
CA ALA A 173 5.99 10.15 -10.36
C ALA A 173 6.48 8.74 -9.95
N GLN A 174 7.06 8.56 -8.76
CA GLN A 174 7.43 7.23 -8.21
C GLN A 174 6.27 6.21 -8.25
N VAL A 175 5.08 6.63 -7.81
CA VAL A 175 3.87 5.80 -7.85
C VAL A 175 3.43 5.52 -9.28
N GLN A 176 3.47 6.52 -10.18
CA GLN A 176 3.16 6.30 -11.60
C GLN A 176 4.09 5.25 -12.18
N PHE A 177 5.38 5.31 -11.85
CA PHE A 177 6.38 4.37 -12.33
C PHE A 177 6.07 2.93 -11.90
N ALA A 178 5.69 2.73 -10.64
CA ALA A 178 5.23 1.43 -10.16
C ALA A 178 3.98 0.94 -10.92
N LEU A 179 3.01 1.83 -11.17
CA LEU A 179 1.78 1.50 -11.88
C LEU A 179 1.99 1.16 -13.35
N GLU A 180 2.90 1.87 -14.06
CA GLU A 180 3.32 1.56 -15.44
C GLU A 180 3.96 0.18 -15.57
N ARG A 181 4.60 -0.28 -14.48
CA ARG A 181 5.18 -1.63 -14.37
C ARG A 181 4.14 -2.70 -14.02
N GLY A 182 2.93 -2.31 -13.63
CA GLY A 182 1.88 -3.22 -13.16
C GLY A 182 2.05 -3.65 -11.70
N ILE A 183 2.75 -2.84 -10.89
CA ILE A 183 2.96 -3.03 -9.45
C ILE A 183 2.01 -2.10 -8.69
N LEU A 184 1.37 -2.62 -7.65
CA LEU A 184 0.39 -1.90 -6.84
C LEU A 184 1.09 -0.80 -6.02
N ALA A 185 0.75 0.45 -6.32
CA ALA A 185 1.22 1.61 -5.57
C ALA A 185 0.14 2.69 -5.46
N ILE A 186 0.16 3.44 -4.37
CA ILE A 186 -0.76 4.54 -4.10
C ILE A 186 0.01 5.79 -3.65
N LEU A 187 -0.54 6.95 -4.01
CA LEU A 187 -0.07 8.22 -3.47
C LEU A 187 -0.56 8.38 -2.03
N GLY A 188 0.35 8.67 -1.12
CA GLY A 188 -0.01 9.03 0.24
C GLY A 188 1.18 9.15 1.18
N ILE A 189 0.92 9.70 2.36
CA ILE A 189 1.92 9.98 3.37
C ILE A 189 1.33 9.74 4.76
N ILE A 190 2.15 9.26 5.70
CA ILE A 190 1.78 9.23 7.11
C ILE A 190 2.12 10.61 7.71
N SER A 191 1.11 11.45 7.93
CA SER A 191 1.29 12.85 8.33
C SER A 191 0.40 13.20 9.53
N THR A 192 -0.79 13.76 9.34
CA THR A 192 -1.76 14.12 10.38
C THR A 192 -3.06 13.34 10.30
N GLN A 193 -3.32 12.65 9.19
CA GLN A 193 -4.50 11.80 8.99
C GLN A 193 -4.13 10.31 9.01
N TRP A 194 -5.11 9.46 9.35
CA TRP A 194 -5.03 8.03 9.15
C TRP A 194 -4.85 7.68 7.68
N LEU A 195 -4.14 6.59 7.42
CA LEU A 195 -4.07 6.00 6.09
C LEU A 195 -5.45 5.44 5.71
N PRO A 196 -5.78 5.36 4.41
CA PRO A 196 -7.08 4.95 3.92
C PRO A 196 -7.29 3.43 3.97
N PHE A 197 -6.91 2.81 5.10
CA PHE A 197 -7.03 1.40 5.38
C PHE A 197 -7.75 1.22 6.71
N SER A 198 -8.56 0.17 6.79
CA SER A 198 -9.17 -0.28 8.03
C SER A 198 -8.12 -0.73 9.04
N SER A 199 -8.50 -0.83 10.31
CA SER A 199 -7.65 -1.47 11.31
C SER A 199 -7.39 -2.93 10.92
N ASN A 200 -6.22 -3.47 11.28
CA ASN A 200 -5.85 -4.87 11.04
C ASN A 200 -5.91 -5.32 9.56
N SER A 201 -5.53 -4.45 8.62
CA SER A 201 -5.55 -4.70 7.17
C SER A 201 -4.30 -5.41 6.63
N PHE A 202 -3.15 -5.27 7.30
CA PHE A 202 -1.86 -5.75 6.81
C PHE A 202 -1.24 -6.81 7.71
N ASP A 203 -0.57 -7.78 7.08
CA ASP A 203 0.21 -8.82 7.74
C ASP A 203 1.63 -8.32 8.10
N MET A 204 2.11 -7.35 7.34
CA MET A 204 3.44 -6.76 7.50
C MET A 204 3.41 -5.27 7.13
N ALA A 205 4.21 -4.46 7.82
CA ALA A 205 4.52 -3.08 7.44
C ALA A 205 6.04 -2.97 7.29
N HIS A 206 6.49 -2.43 6.17
CA HIS A 206 7.89 -2.35 5.79
C HIS A 206 8.28 -0.91 5.50
N CYS A 207 9.49 -0.54 5.93
CA CYS A 207 10.16 0.70 5.57
C CYS A 207 11.65 0.41 5.37
N SER A 208 12.20 0.88 4.25
CA SER A 208 13.64 0.82 3.98
C SER A 208 14.17 2.24 3.82
N ARG A 209 14.84 2.76 4.86
CA ARG A 209 15.30 4.16 4.98
C ARG A 209 14.29 5.20 4.45
N CYS A 210 13.03 5.04 4.80
CA CYS A 210 11.91 5.85 4.31
C CYS A 210 11.88 7.29 4.86
N LEU A 211 12.87 7.70 5.67
CA LEU A 211 12.98 9.03 6.29
C LEU A 211 11.78 9.46 7.17
N ILE A 212 10.90 8.52 7.52
CA ILE A 212 9.81 8.76 8.46
C ILE A 212 10.39 8.85 9.87
N PRO A 213 10.19 9.96 10.61
CA PRO A 213 10.72 10.10 11.95
C PRO A 213 9.82 9.36 12.96
N TRP A 214 9.94 8.03 12.98
CA TRP A 214 9.03 7.11 13.68
C TRP A 214 8.79 7.39 15.16
N THR A 215 9.77 7.95 15.87
CA THR A 215 9.68 8.27 17.31
C THR A 215 9.21 9.68 17.61
N GLU A 216 9.10 10.54 16.59
CA GLU A 216 8.69 11.94 16.75
C GLU A 216 7.18 12.06 16.99
N PHE A 217 6.77 13.23 17.48
CA PHE A 217 5.37 13.54 17.81
C PHE A 217 4.72 12.48 18.72
N GLY A 218 5.48 11.95 19.68
CA GLY A 218 4.98 10.92 20.60
C GLY A 218 4.79 9.53 19.97
N GLY A 219 5.35 9.29 18.77
CA GLY A 219 5.21 8.00 18.10
C GLY A 219 3.97 7.87 17.23
N LEU A 220 3.30 8.98 16.89
CA LEU A 220 2.04 8.98 16.11
C LEU A 220 2.11 8.13 14.83
N TYR A 221 3.24 8.13 14.14
CA TYR A 221 3.40 7.35 12.91
C TYR A 221 3.44 5.83 13.18
N LEU A 222 4.07 5.41 14.28
CA LEU A 222 4.05 4.01 14.70
C LEU A 222 2.69 3.58 15.25
N LEU A 223 1.93 4.51 15.82
CA LEU A 223 0.55 4.26 16.26
C LEU A 223 -0.36 3.98 15.06
N GLU A 224 -0.13 4.64 13.93
CA GLU A 224 -0.84 4.31 12.69
C GLU A 224 -0.48 2.92 12.17
N ILE A 225 0.82 2.58 12.16
CA ILE A 225 1.27 1.22 11.82
C ILE A 225 0.64 0.21 12.79
N ASN A 226 0.59 0.52 14.08
CA ASN A 226 -0.06 -0.33 15.07
C ASN A 226 -1.54 -0.55 14.75
N ARG A 227 -2.29 0.48 14.33
CA ARG A 227 -3.71 0.37 13.96
C ARG A 227 -3.92 -0.56 12.76
N ILE A 228 -3.18 -0.35 11.67
CA ILE A 228 -3.41 -1.08 10.41
C ILE A 228 -2.78 -2.47 10.39
N LEU A 229 -1.82 -2.77 11.27
CA LEU A 229 -1.15 -4.06 11.34
C LEU A 229 -1.94 -5.06 12.19
N ARG A 230 -2.17 -6.27 11.65
CA ARG A 230 -2.84 -7.36 12.38
C ARG A 230 -2.06 -7.77 13.64
N PRO A 231 -2.73 -8.25 14.71
CA PRO A 231 -2.05 -8.88 15.84
C PRO A 231 -1.24 -10.09 15.34
N GLY A 232 0.02 -10.20 15.75
CA GLY A 232 0.96 -11.20 15.22
C GLY A 232 1.67 -10.77 13.93
N GLY A 233 1.30 -9.64 13.32
CA GLY A 233 1.97 -9.07 12.15
C GLY A 233 3.34 -8.45 12.47
N PHE A 234 4.09 -8.15 11.42
CA PHE A 234 5.48 -7.71 11.52
C PHE A 234 5.66 -6.26 11.09
N TRP A 235 6.40 -5.48 11.87
CA TRP A 235 6.96 -4.21 11.42
C TRP A 235 8.45 -4.39 11.15
N VAL A 236 8.86 -4.12 9.91
CA VAL A 236 10.22 -4.33 9.40
C VAL A 236 10.83 -2.97 9.06
N LEU A 237 11.96 -2.67 9.68
CA LEU A 237 12.73 -1.46 9.41
C LEU A 237 14.13 -1.85 8.91
N SER A 238 14.45 -1.39 7.71
CA SER A 238 15.79 -1.51 7.12
C SER A 238 16.52 -0.18 7.16
N GLY A 239 17.74 -0.18 7.68
CA GLY A 239 18.42 1.03 8.13
C GLY A 239 17.89 1.56 9.46
N PRO A 240 17.81 0.75 10.54
CA PRO A 240 17.44 1.26 11.86
C PRO A 240 18.44 2.31 12.35
N PRO A 241 18.05 3.21 13.27
CA PRO A 241 18.95 4.26 13.78
C PRO A 241 20.28 3.68 14.30
N GLU A 242 21.40 4.21 13.80
CA GLU A 242 22.75 3.81 14.26
C GLU A 242 23.05 4.39 15.66
N GLN A 243 22.50 5.56 15.96
CA GLN A 243 22.65 6.18 17.27
C GLN A 243 21.90 5.38 18.32
N LYS A 244 22.62 4.92 19.34
CA LYS A 244 22.07 4.07 20.42
C LYS A 244 20.87 4.70 21.12
N SER A 245 20.90 6.01 21.39
CA SER A 245 19.79 6.73 22.04
C SER A 245 18.50 6.67 21.22
N ASP A 246 18.59 6.85 19.91
CA ASP A 246 17.44 6.82 19.00
C ASP A 246 16.90 5.39 18.86
N TYR A 247 17.79 4.41 18.75
CA TYR A 247 17.40 3.00 18.74
C TYR A 247 16.70 2.59 20.04
N ASP A 248 17.23 2.98 21.19
CA ASP A 248 16.64 2.70 22.50
C ASP A 248 15.27 3.39 22.66
N ARG A 249 15.13 4.63 22.17
CA ARG A 249 13.84 5.36 22.14
C ARG A 249 12.82 4.62 21.28
N LEU A 250 13.22 4.18 20.09
CA LEU A 250 12.39 3.39 19.19
C LEU A 250 11.95 2.07 19.84
N GLN A 251 12.90 1.33 20.41
CA GLN A 251 12.63 0.05 21.06
C GLN A 251 11.72 0.21 22.29
N LYS A 252 11.90 1.25 23.11
CA LYS A 252 11.02 1.53 24.26
C LYS A 252 9.60 1.83 23.82
N LEU A 253 9.43 2.66 22.79
CA LEU A 253 8.12 3.01 22.24
C LEU A 253 7.40 1.79 21.64
N LEU A 254 8.08 1.00 20.80
CA LEU A 254 7.55 -0.26 20.29
C LEU A 254 7.17 -1.21 21.42
N THR A 255 8.05 -1.33 22.42
CA THR A 255 7.82 -2.16 23.59
C THR A 255 6.59 -1.68 24.34
N SER A 256 6.30 -0.38 24.47
CA SER A 256 5.10 0.17 25.13
C SER A 256 3.81 0.00 24.30
N MET A 257 3.93 -0.11 22.97
CA MET A 257 2.83 -0.45 22.05
C MET A 257 2.65 -1.96 21.81
N CYS A 258 3.27 -2.79 22.65
CA CYS A 258 3.14 -4.25 22.63
C CYS A 258 3.77 -4.95 21.42
N PHE A 259 4.80 -4.35 20.85
CA PHE A 259 5.71 -5.02 19.93
C PHE A 259 6.86 -5.69 20.67
N LYS A 260 7.33 -6.82 20.15
CA LYS A 260 8.54 -7.51 20.62
C LYS A 260 9.54 -7.58 19.49
N LEU A 261 10.82 -7.38 19.78
CA LEU A 261 11.88 -7.65 18.79
C LEU A 261 11.78 -9.12 18.41
N TYR A 262 11.58 -9.37 17.12
CA TYR A 262 11.39 -10.70 16.56
C TYR A 262 12.72 -11.23 16.01
N ASN A 263 13.38 -10.43 15.19
CA ASN A 263 14.69 -10.77 14.63
C ASN A 263 15.47 -9.49 14.27
N LYS A 264 16.80 -9.59 14.24
CA LYS A 264 17.68 -8.53 13.76
C LYS A 264 18.88 -9.17 13.08
N LYS A 265 19.10 -8.86 11.81
CA LYS A 265 20.23 -9.36 11.03
C LYS A 265 20.64 -8.32 10.00
N ASP A 266 21.94 -8.10 9.90
CA ASP A 266 22.53 -7.06 9.07
C ASP A 266 21.84 -5.69 9.31
N ASP A 267 21.38 -5.03 8.26
CA ASP A 267 20.69 -3.74 8.32
C ASP A 267 19.17 -3.87 8.55
N ILE A 268 18.67 -5.07 8.88
CA ILE A 268 17.23 -5.34 9.04
C ILE A 268 16.90 -5.60 10.51
N ALA A 269 15.93 -4.85 11.04
CA ALA A 269 15.32 -5.11 12.33
C ALA A 269 13.81 -5.33 12.19
N MET A 270 13.31 -6.35 12.88
CA MET A 270 11.93 -6.80 12.76
C MET A 270 11.30 -6.89 14.15
N TRP A 271 10.13 -6.28 14.30
CA TRP A 271 9.33 -6.38 15.50
C TRP A 271 7.98 -7.01 15.18
N GLN A 272 7.49 -7.87 16.07
CA GLN A 272 6.19 -8.50 15.93
C GLN A 272 5.20 -7.87 16.90
N LYS A 273 4.05 -7.41 16.39
CA LYS A 273 2.91 -6.97 17.21
C LYS A 273 2.39 -8.20 17.95
N THR A 274 2.31 -8.16 19.27
CA THR A 274 1.83 -9.32 20.03
C THR A 274 0.36 -9.60 19.75
N SER A 275 -0.02 -10.88 19.73
CA SER A 275 -1.42 -11.31 19.83
C SER A 275 -1.86 -11.56 21.27
N ASN A 276 -0.92 -11.54 22.23
CA ASN A 276 -1.21 -11.78 23.64
C ASN A 276 -1.85 -10.56 24.30
N SER A 277 -3.09 -10.72 24.77
CA SER A 277 -3.87 -9.70 25.48
C SER A 277 -3.20 -9.21 26.75
N SER A 278 -2.40 -10.03 27.43
CA SER A 278 -1.76 -9.67 28.71
C SER A 278 -0.81 -8.48 28.61
N CYS A 279 -0.19 -8.29 27.44
CA CYS A 279 0.66 -7.13 27.21
C CYS A 279 -0.13 -5.82 27.30
N TYR A 280 -1.37 -5.82 26.80
CA TYR A 280 -2.22 -4.63 26.73
C TYR A 280 -2.81 -4.27 28.11
N ASN A 281 -2.83 -5.19 29.08
CA ASN A 281 -3.31 -4.91 30.44
C ASN A 281 -2.56 -3.75 31.11
N ARG A 282 -1.28 -3.54 30.79
CA ARG A 282 -0.50 -2.42 31.34
C ARG A 282 -0.97 -1.06 30.84
N LEU A 283 -1.70 -1.01 29.71
CA LEU A 283 -2.29 0.21 29.16
C LEU A 283 -3.54 0.64 29.92
N ALA A 284 -4.07 -0.21 30.82
CA ALA A 284 -5.15 0.14 31.73
C ALA A 284 -4.68 1.06 32.87
N LYS A 285 -3.37 1.27 33.03
CA LYS A 285 -2.84 2.18 34.04
C LYS A 285 -3.04 3.63 33.60
N PRO A 286 -3.45 4.56 34.50
CA PRO A 286 -3.69 5.96 34.14
C PRO A 286 -2.46 6.70 33.59
N ASP A 287 -1.26 6.28 33.96
CA ASP A 287 0.03 6.85 33.56
C ASP A 287 0.66 6.16 32.34
N ALA A 288 -0.03 5.20 31.72
CA ALA A 288 0.49 4.48 30.57
C ALA A 288 0.62 5.40 29.34
N TYR A 289 1.79 5.37 28.72
CA TYR A 289 2.05 6.10 27.48
C TYR A 289 2.65 5.21 26.38
N PRO A 290 2.10 5.23 25.15
CA PRO A 290 0.84 5.89 24.77
C PRO A 290 -0.39 5.22 25.42
N PRO A 291 -1.49 5.96 25.68
CA PRO A 291 -2.69 5.42 26.31
C PRO A 291 -3.45 4.46 25.38
N LYS A 292 -4.36 3.65 25.93
CA LYS A 292 -5.33 2.89 25.14
C LYS A 292 -6.30 3.87 24.42
N CYS A 293 -6.66 3.59 23.17
CA CYS A 293 -7.71 4.33 22.49
C CYS A 293 -9.08 4.15 23.16
N ASP A 294 -9.91 5.19 23.09
CA ASP A 294 -11.32 5.11 23.51
C ASP A 294 -12.07 4.10 22.63
N ASP A 295 -12.97 3.33 23.26
CA ASP A 295 -13.82 2.36 22.58
C ASP A 295 -14.88 3.05 21.69
N SER A 296 -15.07 4.38 21.83
CA SER A 296 -15.92 5.19 20.95
C SER A 296 -15.33 5.48 19.56
N LEU A 297 -14.03 5.20 19.36
CA LEU A 297 -13.31 5.53 18.14
C LEU A 297 -13.62 4.53 17.02
N GLU A 298 -14.10 5.01 15.87
CA GLU A 298 -14.36 4.18 14.69
C GLU A 298 -13.04 3.81 13.97
N LEU A 299 -12.41 2.72 14.41
CA LEU A 299 -11.06 2.29 14.00
C LEU A 299 -10.90 1.94 12.52
N ASP A 300 -12.01 1.67 11.82
CA ASP A 300 -12.00 1.36 10.39
C ASP A 300 -12.25 2.57 9.50
N SER A 301 -12.40 3.77 10.10
CA SER A 301 -12.43 5.02 9.34
C SER A 301 -11.16 5.17 8.52
N ALA A 302 -11.32 5.48 7.23
CA ALA A 302 -10.24 5.58 6.27
C ALA A 302 -9.95 7.01 5.79
N TRP A 303 -10.95 7.90 5.82
CA TRP A 303 -10.87 9.21 5.17
C TRP A 303 -11.04 10.36 6.16
N TYR A 304 -10.12 11.32 6.12
CA TYR A 304 -10.19 12.58 6.87
C TYR A 304 -10.24 12.43 8.40
N THR A 305 -9.92 11.24 8.92
CA THR A 305 -9.79 11.01 10.36
C THR A 305 -8.39 11.40 10.82
N PRO A 306 -8.25 12.30 11.81
CA PRO A 306 -6.95 12.65 12.37
C PRO A 306 -6.26 11.45 13.01
N LEU A 307 -4.92 11.48 13.05
CA LEU A 307 -4.14 10.54 13.83
C LEU A 307 -4.40 10.72 15.32
N HIS A 308 -4.70 9.62 16.02
CA HIS A 308 -4.91 9.61 17.46
C HIS A 308 -3.65 9.12 18.20
N PRO A 309 -3.20 9.82 19.27
CA PRO A 309 -2.04 9.46 20.07
C PRO A 309 -2.36 8.33 21.06
N CYS A 310 -2.91 7.21 20.58
CA CYS A 310 -3.34 6.09 21.41
C CYS A 310 -3.11 4.74 20.74
N VAL A 311 -2.91 3.69 21.54
CA VAL A 311 -2.69 2.31 21.08
C VAL A 311 -4.04 1.63 20.86
N VAL A 312 -4.19 1.04 19.68
CA VAL A 312 -5.35 0.21 19.34
C VAL A 312 -5.15 -1.19 19.92
N VAL A 313 -6.09 -1.61 20.76
CA VAL A 313 -6.07 -2.92 21.42
C VAL A 313 -6.95 -3.88 20.61
N PRO A 314 -6.50 -5.12 20.34
CA PRO A 314 -7.32 -6.12 19.67
C PRO A 314 -8.62 -6.40 20.45
N ASP A 315 -9.76 -6.42 19.76
CA ASP A 315 -11.05 -6.73 20.40
C ASP A 315 -11.03 -8.17 20.96
N PRO A 316 -11.22 -8.38 22.27
CA PRO A 316 -11.26 -9.72 22.87
C PRO A 316 -12.39 -10.61 22.35
N LYS A 317 -13.43 -10.04 21.74
CA LYS A 317 -14.54 -10.79 21.13
C LYS A 317 -14.12 -11.48 19.83
N LEU A 318 -13.14 -10.90 19.12
CA LEU A 318 -12.66 -11.39 17.83
C LEU A 318 -11.47 -12.32 18.02
N LYS A 319 -11.70 -13.64 17.93
CA LYS A 319 -10.64 -14.64 18.18
C LYS A 319 -9.77 -14.90 16.94
N ASN A 320 -10.33 -14.74 15.74
CA ASN A 320 -9.69 -15.07 14.46
C ASN A 320 -9.32 -13.81 13.65
N ILE A 321 -8.70 -12.82 14.29
CA ILE A 321 -8.12 -11.64 13.61
C ILE A 321 -6.60 -11.61 13.63
N SER A 322 -5.97 -12.50 14.40
CA SER A 322 -4.51 -12.56 14.48
C SER A 322 -3.95 -13.26 13.25
N LEU A 323 -2.75 -12.87 12.83
CA LEU A 323 -2.07 -13.42 11.67
C LEU A 323 -1.92 -14.96 11.72
N LYS A 324 -1.82 -15.54 12.91
CA LYS A 324 -1.71 -16.99 13.09
C LYS A 324 -3.06 -17.72 13.10
N SER A 325 -4.16 -17.02 13.42
CA SER A 325 -5.49 -17.64 13.53
C SER A 325 -6.32 -17.53 12.26
N ILE A 326 -6.02 -16.54 11.39
CA ILE A 326 -6.65 -16.46 10.07
C ILE A 326 -6.12 -17.57 9.14
N PRO A 327 -6.94 -18.04 8.18
CA PRO A 327 -6.48 -18.97 7.16
C PRO A 327 -5.27 -18.42 6.38
N LYS A 328 -4.37 -19.33 6.02
CA LYS A 328 -3.26 -19.02 5.13
C LYS A 328 -3.76 -18.75 3.71
N TRP A 329 -2.90 -18.15 2.91
CA TRP A 329 -3.14 -18.00 1.49
C TRP A 329 -2.90 -19.33 0.76
N PRO A 330 -3.76 -19.76 -0.18
CA PRO A 330 -4.91 -19.04 -0.74
C PRO A 330 -6.27 -19.30 -0.06
N GLU A 331 -6.35 -20.16 0.96
CA GLU A 331 -7.62 -20.53 1.61
C GLU A 331 -8.40 -19.33 2.14
N ARG A 332 -7.67 -18.28 2.55
CA ARG A 332 -8.21 -16.99 3.00
C ARG A 332 -9.25 -16.40 2.05
N LEU A 333 -9.12 -16.61 0.73
CA LEU A 333 -10.07 -16.10 -0.28
C LEU A 333 -11.51 -16.59 -0.12
N HIS A 334 -11.68 -17.81 0.39
CA HIS A 334 -12.98 -18.49 0.39
C HIS A 334 -13.57 -18.65 1.81
N VAL A 335 -12.90 -18.06 2.81
CA VAL A 335 -13.33 -18.09 4.20
C VAL A 335 -13.80 -16.71 4.62
N ALA A 336 -15.08 -16.62 4.97
CA ALA A 336 -15.66 -15.41 5.54
C ALA A 336 -14.91 -15.02 6.82
N PRO A 337 -14.35 -13.80 6.92
CA PRO A 337 -13.66 -13.36 8.14
C PRO A 337 -14.63 -13.20 9.31
N GLU A 338 -14.13 -13.32 10.54
CA GLU A 338 -14.95 -13.17 11.74
C GLU A 338 -15.62 -11.79 11.83
N ARG A 339 -14.91 -10.76 11.35
CA ARG A 339 -15.39 -9.37 11.26
C ARG A 339 -16.59 -9.17 10.34
N MET A 340 -16.99 -10.18 9.57
CA MET A 340 -18.24 -10.14 8.79
C MET A 340 -19.47 -9.84 9.65
N SER A 341 -19.48 -10.23 10.92
CA SER A 341 -20.59 -9.94 11.85
C SER A 341 -20.69 -8.47 12.25
N GLU A 342 -19.64 -7.69 12.02
CA GLU A 342 -19.61 -6.24 12.34
C GLU A 342 -20.34 -5.42 11.27
N ILE A 343 -20.53 -5.98 10.08
CA ILE A 343 -21.20 -5.31 8.97
C ILE A 343 -22.68 -5.62 8.99
N GLN A 344 -23.50 -4.57 8.85
CA GLN A 344 -24.95 -4.72 8.77
C GLN A 344 -25.34 -5.64 7.60
N GLY A 345 -26.03 -6.74 7.91
CA GLY A 345 -26.41 -7.76 6.92
C GLY A 345 -25.27 -8.71 6.49
N GLY A 346 -24.08 -8.55 7.05
CA GLY A 346 -22.93 -9.42 6.84
C GLY A 346 -23.13 -10.79 7.48
N SER A 347 -22.84 -11.85 6.72
CA SER A 347 -22.88 -13.23 7.21
C SER A 347 -22.01 -14.13 6.33
N ALA A 348 -21.62 -15.29 6.87
CA ALA A 348 -20.87 -16.29 6.09
C ALA A 348 -21.65 -16.81 4.88
N SER A 349 -23.00 -16.88 4.97
CA SER A 349 -23.86 -17.25 3.85
C SER A 349 -23.92 -16.15 2.79
N ALA A 350 -24.02 -14.87 3.19
CA ALA A 350 -23.96 -13.73 2.28
C ALA A 350 -22.62 -13.68 1.52
N PHE A 351 -21.50 -13.93 2.22
CA PHE A 351 -20.17 -14.02 1.61
C PHE A 351 -20.10 -15.13 0.55
N LYS A 352 -20.53 -16.36 0.90
CA LYS A 352 -20.54 -17.51 -0.04
C LYS A 352 -21.45 -17.26 -1.25
N HIS A 353 -22.57 -16.58 -1.05
CA HIS A 353 -23.49 -16.21 -2.13
C HIS A 353 -22.86 -15.19 -3.08
N ASP A 354 -22.15 -14.20 -2.55
CA ASP A 354 -21.42 -13.21 -3.35
C ASP A 354 -20.29 -13.85 -4.18
N ASP A 355 -19.47 -14.70 -3.57
CA ASP A 355 -18.43 -15.48 -4.26
C ASP A 355 -19.02 -16.32 -5.42
N SER A 356 -20.14 -17.02 -5.17
CA SER A 356 -20.84 -17.80 -6.18
C SER A 356 -21.38 -16.94 -7.33
N LYS A 357 -21.93 -15.76 -7.01
CA LYS A 357 -22.41 -14.80 -8.03
C LYS A 357 -21.27 -14.27 -8.88
N TRP A 358 -20.14 -13.90 -8.27
CA TRP A 358 -19.02 -13.33 -9.01
C TRP A 358 -18.34 -14.35 -9.92
N LYS A 359 -18.27 -15.63 -9.53
CA LYS A 359 -17.86 -16.72 -10.42
C LYS A 359 -18.66 -16.78 -11.72
N VAL A 360 -19.97 -16.56 -11.67
CA VAL A 360 -20.83 -16.53 -12.87
C VAL A 360 -20.64 -15.23 -13.66
N ARG A 361 -20.60 -14.08 -12.98
CA ARG A 361 -20.45 -12.76 -13.60
C ARG A 361 -19.11 -12.60 -14.30
N ALA A 362 -18.01 -13.00 -13.66
CA ALA A 362 -16.68 -12.93 -14.26
C ALA A 362 -16.58 -13.76 -15.54
N LYS A 363 -17.19 -14.97 -15.57
CA LYS A 363 -17.29 -15.77 -16.80
C LYS A 363 -18.03 -15.03 -17.91
N HIS A 364 -19.09 -14.29 -17.58
CA HIS A 364 -19.79 -13.46 -18.56
C HIS A 364 -18.93 -12.27 -19.02
N TYR A 365 -18.25 -11.57 -18.10
CA TYR A 365 -17.37 -10.45 -18.43
C TYR A 365 -16.22 -10.87 -19.35
N LYS A 366 -15.60 -12.04 -19.12
CA LYS A 366 -14.56 -12.58 -20.01
C LYS A 366 -15.08 -12.89 -21.43
N LYS A 367 -16.38 -13.19 -21.58
CA LYS A 367 -17.00 -13.36 -22.92
C LYS A 367 -17.22 -12.03 -23.64
N VAL A 368 -17.69 -11.01 -22.92
CA VAL A 368 -17.99 -9.68 -23.48
C VAL A 368 -16.71 -8.86 -23.71
N LEU A 369 -15.72 -9.04 -22.84
CA LEU A 369 -14.41 -8.40 -22.91
C LEU A 369 -13.31 -9.48 -22.89
N PRO A 370 -12.97 -10.10 -24.04
CA PRO A 370 -11.96 -11.16 -24.12
C PRO A 370 -10.55 -10.76 -23.67
N ALA A 371 -10.28 -9.47 -23.52
CA ALA A 371 -9.05 -8.96 -22.95
C ALA A 371 -8.94 -9.19 -21.43
N LEU A 372 -10.07 -9.33 -20.73
CA LEU A 372 -10.09 -9.63 -19.29
C LEU A 372 -9.61 -11.06 -19.05
N GLY A 373 -8.64 -11.23 -18.14
CA GLY A 373 -7.98 -12.52 -17.90
C GLY A 373 -6.78 -12.80 -18.81
N THR A 374 -6.35 -11.82 -19.60
CA THR A 374 -5.11 -11.89 -20.42
C THR A 374 -4.12 -10.82 -19.96
N ASP A 375 -2.91 -10.84 -20.50
CA ASP A 375 -1.89 -9.79 -20.30
C ASP A 375 -2.28 -8.41 -20.87
N LYS A 376 -3.42 -8.32 -21.56
CA LYS A 376 -3.92 -7.07 -22.15
C LYS A 376 -4.47 -6.09 -21.10
N ILE A 377 -4.94 -6.60 -19.96
CA ILE A 377 -5.48 -5.81 -18.85
C ILE A 377 -4.80 -6.27 -17.57
N ARG A 378 -3.93 -5.43 -17.00
CA ARG A 378 -3.21 -5.71 -15.75
C ARG A 378 -3.90 -5.11 -14.53
N ASN A 379 -4.44 -3.90 -14.67
CA ASN A 379 -4.99 -3.10 -13.58
C ASN A 379 -6.51 -3.03 -13.74
N VAL A 380 -7.26 -3.50 -12.76
CA VAL A 380 -8.74 -3.43 -12.73
C VAL A 380 -9.15 -2.71 -11.45
N MET A 381 -10.22 -1.92 -11.51
CA MET A 381 -10.76 -1.21 -10.36
C MET A 381 -12.20 -1.66 -10.13
N ASP A 382 -12.49 -2.19 -8.95
CA ASP A 382 -13.84 -2.49 -8.50
C ASP A 382 -14.37 -1.34 -7.65
N MET A 383 -15.27 -0.55 -8.25
CA MET A 383 -15.81 0.67 -7.64
C MET A 383 -16.93 0.43 -6.62
N ASN A 384 -17.41 -0.81 -6.48
CA ASN A 384 -18.47 -1.16 -5.55
C ASN A 384 -18.21 -2.54 -4.96
N ASP A 385 -17.02 -2.69 -4.40
CA ASP A 385 -16.59 -3.96 -3.87
C ASP A 385 -17.20 -4.18 -2.48
N VAL A 386 -18.23 -5.02 -2.42
CA VAL A 386 -18.95 -5.36 -1.18
C VAL A 386 -18.10 -6.28 -0.32
N TYR A 387 -17.75 -7.47 -0.83
CA TYR A 387 -17.04 -8.52 -0.07
C TYR A 387 -15.72 -9.00 -0.71
N GLY A 388 -15.27 -8.40 -1.82
CA GLY A 388 -14.06 -8.82 -2.53
C GLY A 388 -14.28 -9.93 -3.56
N GLY A 389 -15.53 -10.38 -3.80
CA GLY A 389 -15.81 -11.56 -4.61
C GLY A 389 -15.35 -11.45 -6.07
N PHE A 390 -15.37 -10.24 -6.64
CA PHE A 390 -14.84 -10.01 -7.99
C PHE A 390 -13.33 -10.19 -8.05
N ALA A 391 -12.59 -9.55 -7.13
CA ALA A 391 -11.15 -9.69 -7.00
C ALA A 391 -10.73 -11.15 -6.73
N ALA A 392 -11.44 -11.83 -5.83
CA ALA A 392 -11.20 -13.23 -5.51
C ALA A 392 -11.41 -14.15 -6.73
N THR A 393 -12.40 -13.88 -7.58
CA THR A 393 -12.68 -14.67 -8.77
C THR A 393 -11.60 -14.51 -9.86
N LEU A 394 -10.92 -13.37 -9.91
CA LEU A 394 -9.89 -13.07 -10.90
C LEU A 394 -8.46 -13.28 -10.37
N ILE A 395 -8.29 -13.92 -9.21
CA ILE A 395 -6.99 -14.00 -8.55
C ILE A 395 -5.92 -14.76 -9.35
N ASP A 396 -6.35 -15.76 -10.12
CA ASP A 396 -5.47 -16.59 -10.97
C ASP A 396 -5.20 -15.95 -12.34
N ASP A 397 -5.87 -14.85 -12.66
CA ASP A 397 -5.62 -14.10 -13.88
C ASP A 397 -4.36 -13.23 -13.72
N PRO A 398 -3.66 -12.87 -14.80
CA PRO A 398 -2.46 -12.03 -14.76
C PRO A 398 -2.77 -10.54 -14.47
N LEU A 399 -3.75 -10.26 -13.61
CA LEU A 399 -4.24 -8.93 -13.25
C LEU A 399 -4.29 -8.76 -11.73
N TRP A 400 -4.50 -7.53 -11.28
CA TRP A 400 -4.89 -7.24 -9.91
C TRP A 400 -6.12 -6.33 -9.93
N VAL A 401 -6.88 -6.40 -8.84
CA VAL A 401 -8.11 -5.63 -8.67
C VAL A 401 -7.92 -4.68 -7.48
N MET A 402 -8.05 -3.38 -7.72
CA MET A 402 -8.17 -2.37 -6.66
C MET A 402 -9.59 -2.38 -6.14
N ASN A 403 -9.78 -2.72 -4.88
CA ASN A 403 -11.10 -2.67 -4.26
C ASN A 403 -11.36 -1.27 -3.69
N VAL A 404 -12.37 -0.59 -4.23
CA VAL A 404 -12.73 0.77 -3.80
C VAL A 404 -14.02 0.71 -2.99
N VAL A 405 -13.98 1.32 -1.80
CA VAL A 405 -15.15 1.52 -0.94
C VAL A 405 -15.45 3.01 -0.90
N LEU A 406 -16.71 3.37 -1.18
CA LEU A 406 -17.14 4.76 -1.21
C LEU A 406 -17.11 5.34 0.21
N SER A 407 -16.68 6.60 0.34
CA SER A 407 -16.55 7.27 1.65
C SER A 407 -17.87 7.42 2.42
N TYR A 408 -19.01 7.29 1.75
CA TYR A 408 -20.37 7.36 2.31
C TYR A 408 -21.05 5.98 2.41
N SER A 409 -20.31 4.90 2.18
CA SER A 409 -20.79 3.51 2.32
C SER A 409 -20.25 2.86 3.59
N ALA A 410 -20.80 1.71 3.98
CA ALA A 410 -20.28 0.94 5.10
C ALA A 410 -18.81 0.56 4.87
N TYR A 411 -17.99 0.59 5.92
CA TYR A 411 -16.55 0.29 5.86
C TYR A 411 -16.29 -1.21 5.63
N THR A 412 -16.53 -1.70 4.41
CA THR A 412 -16.32 -3.12 4.08
C THR A 412 -14.86 -3.48 3.86
N LEU A 413 -13.90 -2.53 3.87
CA LEU A 413 -12.47 -2.85 3.74
C LEU A 413 -11.97 -3.79 4.86
N ALA A 414 -12.54 -3.65 6.06
CA ALA A 414 -12.20 -4.40 7.27
C ALA A 414 -12.34 -5.92 7.14
N ILE A 415 -13.20 -6.38 6.23
CA ILE A 415 -13.54 -7.80 6.00
C ILE A 415 -12.92 -8.36 4.71
N LYS A 416 -12.03 -7.61 4.06
CA LYS A 416 -11.43 -8.05 2.80
C LYS A 416 -10.08 -8.70 3.05
N HIS A 417 -9.82 -9.73 2.26
CA HIS A 417 -8.57 -10.47 2.28
C HIS A 417 -7.59 -10.03 1.18
N LEU A 418 -8.04 -9.12 0.30
CA LEU A 418 -7.30 -8.51 -0.79
C LEU A 418 -7.49 -6.99 -0.70
N CYS A 419 -6.39 -6.24 -0.81
CA CYS A 419 -6.37 -4.78 -0.79
C CYS A 419 -6.86 -4.19 -2.11
#